data_AF-A0AAU2UAP8-F1
#
_entry.id   AF-A0AAU2UAP8-F1
#
_cell.length_a   1.000
_cell.length_b   1.000
_cell.length_c   1.000
_cell.angle_alpha   90.00
_cell.angle_beta   90.00
_cell.angle_gamma   90.00
#
_symmetry.space_group_name_H-M   'P 1'
#
loop_
_entity.id
_entity.type
_entity.pdbx_description
1 polymer ?
#
loop_
_entity_poly.entity_id
_entity_poly.type
_entity_poly.pdbx_seq_one_letter_code
_entity_poly.pdbx_strand_id
1 'polypeptide(L)'
;MSPAVRTSRARAQLTIMEPPTTVGAKPGGNLARLTLQFNPAKLSLSKSTEWRRTPSRMAGQSALPEFVGSGPRSLSLEVFLDSTATHDNSVEKAVEQLMTACVPTPSSLARKTPASPWVRFDWGTSKTTSFDGVMSNLSVSYTLFDVDGKPLRATCSLSIEEASVDPAGQNPTSGSREARRTHRVVAGDSLPLLAWREYGDATAWRTIAEANDVDDPMQLIPGRELVVPGLEDHAPEGGR
;
A
#
# COMPACT_ATOMS: atom_id res chain seq x y z
N MET A 1 -32.03 -18.32 23.55
CA MET A 1 -31.87 -17.44 22.37
C MET A 1 -31.69 -18.33 21.15
N SER A 2 -32.71 -18.46 20.31
CA SER A 2 -32.61 -19.26 19.08
C SER A 2 -31.70 -18.53 18.09
N PRO A 3 -30.72 -19.21 17.44
CA PRO A 3 -29.94 -18.59 16.39
C PRO A 3 -30.88 -18.26 15.22
N ALA A 4 -30.95 -17.00 14.83
CA ALA A 4 -31.72 -16.57 13.68
C ALA A 4 -31.25 -17.33 12.43
N VAL A 5 -32.20 -17.96 11.73
CA VAL A 5 -31.94 -18.64 10.47
C VAL A 5 -31.47 -17.59 9.45
N ARG A 6 -30.18 -17.63 9.08
CA ARG A 6 -29.63 -16.79 8.00
C ARG A 6 -30.24 -17.23 6.67
N THR A 7 -31.28 -16.54 6.22
CA THR A 7 -31.98 -16.82 4.95
C THR A 7 -31.31 -16.21 3.72
N SER A 8 -30.28 -15.38 3.89
CA SER A 8 -29.53 -14.78 2.77
C SER A 8 -28.09 -15.27 2.79
N ARG A 9 -27.71 -16.06 1.77
CA ARG A 9 -26.30 -16.25 1.43
C ARG A 9 -25.82 -14.95 0.82
N ALA A 10 -25.05 -14.17 1.58
CA ALA A 10 -24.37 -13.01 1.04
C ALA A 10 -23.59 -13.40 -0.22
N ARG A 11 -23.85 -12.71 -1.33
CA ARG A 11 -23.13 -12.89 -2.58
C ARG A 11 -21.95 -11.93 -2.61
N ALA A 12 -20.79 -12.45 -2.98
CA ALA A 12 -19.64 -11.63 -3.27
C ALA A 12 -19.91 -10.78 -4.52
N GLN A 13 -19.39 -9.55 -4.52
CA GLN A 13 -19.56 -8.61 -5.61
C GLN A 13 -18.24 -7.89 -5.87
N LEU A 14 -17.99 -7.57 -7.13
CA LEU A 14 -16.90 -6.75 -7.58
C LEU A 14 -17.48 -5.46 -8.17
N THR A 15 -17.10 -4.31 -7.63
CA THR A 15 -17.51 -3.00 -8.16
C THR A 15 -16.29 -2.32 -8.78
N ILE A 16 -16.42 -1.95 -10.04
CA ILE A 16 -15.40 -1.20 -10.80
C ILE A 16 -15.78 0.28 -10.73
N MET A 17 -14.84 1.14 -10.41
CA MET A 17 -15.04 2.56 -10.11
C MET A 17 -14.06 3.41 -10.91
N GLU A 18 -14.44 4.65 -11.22
CA GLU A 18 -13.53 5.63 -11.81
C GLU A 18 -12.30 5.82 -10.89
N PRO A 19 -11.09 5.87 -11.45
CA PRO A 19 -9.90 6.24 -10.69
C PRO A 19 -10.06 7.65 -10.10
N PRO A 20 -9.39 7.92 -8.97
CA PRO A 20 -9.37 9.25 -8.38
C PRO A 20 -8.75 10.27 -9.35
N THR A 21 -9.26 11.50 -9.30
CA THR A 21 -8.76 12.61 -10.14
C THR A 21 -7.43 13.17 -9.65
N THR A 22 -7.10 12.96 -8.38
CA THR A 22 -5.84 13.36 -7.76
C THR A 22 -5.32 12.23 -6.88
N VAL A 23 -4.00 12.13 -6.74
CA VAL A 23 -3.36 11.14 -5.84
C VAL A 23 -3.88 11.37 -4.41
N GLY A 24 -4.28 10.29 -3.73
CA GLY A 24 -4.87 10.37 -2.39
C GLY A 24 -6.31 10.90 -2.33
N ALA A 25 -7.03 10.99 -3.45
CA ALA A 25 -8.48 11.17 -3.44
C ALA A 25 -9.21 9.81 -3.43
N LYS A 26 -10.48 9.84 -3.03
CA LYS A 26 -11.37 8.68 -3.12
C LYS A 26 -11.67 8.36 -4.59
N PRO A 27 -11.99 7.08 -4.90
CA PRO A 27 -12.44 6.71 -6.22
C PRO A 27 -13.71 7.49 -6.60
N GLY A 28 -13.89 7.68 -7.90
CA GLY A 28 -15.05 8.35 -8.48
C GLY A 28 -16.29 7.46 -8.51
N GLY A 29 -17.19 7.73 -9.46
CA GLY A 29 -18.43 6.97 -9.60
C GLY A 29 -18.23 5.51 -10.00
N ASN A 30 -19.25 4.68 -9.76
CA ASN A 30 -19.26 3.28 -10.19
C ASN A 30 -19.38 3.20 -11.72
N LEU A 31 -18.47 2.45 -12.34
CA LEU A 31 -18.47 2.15 -13.78
C LEU A 31 -19.24 0.86 -14.07
N ALA A 32 -19.00 -0.19 -13.29
CA ALA A 32 -19.66 -1.48 -13.46
C ALA A 32 -19.74 -2.22 -12.13
N ARG A 33 -20.67 -3.18 -12.04
CA ARG A 33 -20.80 -4.07 -10.90
C ARG A 33 -21.03 -5.49 -11.39
N LEU A 34 -20.14 -6.39 -11.02
CA LEU A 34 -20.25 -7.82 -11.26
C LEU A 34 -20.69 -8.50 -9.96
N THR A 35 -21.91 -9.04 -9.95
CA THR A 35 -22.36 -9.91 -8.85
C THR A 35 -21.94 -11.33 -9.15
N LEU A 36 -21.20 -11.97 -8.24
CA LEU A 36 -20.70 -13.30 -8.49
C LEU A 36 -21.82 -14.34 -8.44
N GLN A 37 -21.87 -15.21 -9.46
CA GLN A 37 -22.80 -16.33 -9.53
C GLN A 37 -22.54 -17.32 -8.40
N PHE A 38 -21.25 -17.61 -8.18
CA PHE A 38 -20.74 -18.44 -7.10
C PHE A 38 -19.79 -17.61 -6.24
N ASN A 39 -19.90 -17.77 -4.92
CA ASN A 39 -18.94 -17.17 -4.02
C ASN A 39 -17.58 -17.87 -4.17
N PRO A 40 -16.46 -17.14 -4.00
CA PRO A 40 -15.14 -17.75 -4.06
C PRO A 40 -15.01 -18.82 -2.97
N ALA A 41 -14.46 -19.98 -3.33
CA ALA A 41 -14.19 -21.06 -2.37
C ALA A 41 -13.07 -20.69 -1.39
N LYS A 42 -12.16 -19.80 -1.81
CA LYS A 42 -11.04 -19.29 -1.03
C LYS A 42 -10.79 -17.81 -1.34
N LEU A 43 -10.45 -17.06 -0.30
CA LEU A 43 -9.88 -15.72 -0.40
C LEU A 43 -8.50 -15.73 0.26
N SER A 44 -7.49 -15.17 -0.40
CA SER A 44 -6.14 -15.04 0.14
C SER A 44 -5.81 -13.56 0.30
N LEU A 45 -5.63 -13.11 1.54
CA LEU A 45 -5.22 -11.74 1.87
C LEU A 45 -3.81 -11.77 2.46
N SER A 46 -2.90 -11.02 1.86
CA SER A 46 -1.54 -10.82 2.37
C SER A 46 -1.27 -9.34 2.61
N LYS A 47 -0.34 -9.02 3.51
CA LYS A 47 0.21 -7.69 3.75
C LYS A 47 1.70 -7.82 3.95
N SER A 48 2.50 -7.05 3.22
CA SER A 48 3.95 -7.06 3.36
C SER A 48 4.44 -5.98 4.33
N THR A 49 5.58 -6.24 4.97
CA THR A 49 6.33 -5.25 5.75
C THR A 49 7.79 -5.34 5.36
N GLU A 50 8.42 -4.19 5.14
CA GLU A 50 9.82 -4.12 4.79
C GLU A 50 10.67 -3.83 6.03
N TRP A 51 11.74 -4.61 6.18
CA TRP A 51 12.71 -4.48 7.26
C TRP A 51 14.11 -4.45 6.65
N ARG A 52 14.93 -3.49 7.06
CA ARG A 52 16.32 -3.36 6.64
C ARG A 52 17.23 -3.91 7.72
N ARG A 53 18.30 -4.60 7.31
CA ARG A 53 19.41 -4.99 8.18
C ARG A 53 20.68 -4.49 7.55
N THR A 54 21.57 -3.93 8.36
CA THR A 54 22.89 -3.49 7.92
C THR A 54 23.94 -4.47 8.47
N PRO A 55 24.24 -5.58 7.76
CA PRO A 55 25.21 -6.56 8.23
C PRO A 55 26.63 -6.00 8.17
N SER A 56 27.45 -6.32 9.17
CA SER A 56 28.88 -6.01 9.21
C SER A 56 29.71 -7.29 9.14
N ARG A 57 30.80 -7.28 8.35
CA ARG A 57 31.67 -8.46 8.10
C ARG A 57 32.29 -9.04 9.38
N MET A 58 32.41 -8.25 10.44
CA MET A 58 33.02 -8.67 11.70
C MET A 58 32.00 -8.96 12.81
N ALA A 59 30.70 -8.88 12.53
CA ALA A 59 29.67 -9.15 13.53
C ALA A 59 29.51 -10.66 13.72
N GLY A 60 29.73 -11.14 14.96
CA GLY A 60 29.50 -12.55 15.34
C GLY A 60 28.02 -12.95 15.44
N GLN A 61 27.09 -11.99 15.31
CA GLN A 61 25.64 -12.20 15.32
C GLN A 61 24.95 -11.30 14.26
N SER A 62 23.69 -11.62 13.96
CA SER A 62 22.88 -10.85 13.00
C SER A 62 22.57 -9.44 13.52
N ALA A 63 22.64 -8.44 12.63
CA ALA A 63 22.26 -7.07 12.96
C ALA A 63 20.76 -6.96 13.30
N LEU A 64 20.43 -6.05 14.23
CA LEU A 64 19.04 -5.75 14.59
C LEU A 64 18.27 -5.26 13.35
N PRO A 65 17.03 -5.72 13.13
CA PRO A 65 16.20 -5.27 12.03
C PRO A 65 15.61 -3.89 12.31
N GLU A 66 15.70 -2.99 11.34
CA GLU A 66 15.07 -1.68 11.32
C GLU A 66 13.80 -1.73 10.46
N PHE A 67 12.69 -1.22 10.98
CA PHE A 67 11.43 -1.17 10.23
C PHE A 67 11.49 -0.06 9.17
N VAL A 68 11.30 -0.42 7.89
CA VAL A 68 11.32 0.52 6.77
C VAL A 68 9.93 1.04 6.45
N GLY A 69 8.94 0.16 6.45
CA GLY A 69 7.57 0.53 6.13
C GLY A 69 6.64 -0.67 5.96
N SER A 70 5.34 -0.38 5.92
CA SER A 70 4.33 -1.37 5.56
C SER A 70 4.02 -1.27 4.06
N GLY A 71 4.15 -2.38 3.35
CA GLY A 71 3.68 -2.48 1.97
C GLY A 71 2.15 -2.64 1.88
N PRO A 72 1.61 -2.58 0.65
CA PRO A 72 0.18 -2.68 0.42
C PRO A 72 -0.35 -4.08 0.77
N ARG A 73 -1.64 -4.16 1.07
CA ARG A 73 -2.33 -5.45 1.10
C ARG A 73 -2.51 -5.98 -0.33
N SER A 74 -2.49 -7.29 -0.49
CA SER A 74 -2.85 -7.96 -1.74
C SER A 74 -3.95 -8.97 -1.48
N LEU A 75 -4.98 -8.94 -2.32
CA LEU A 75 -6.10 -9.88 -2.32
C LEU A 75 -6.04 -10.73 -3.59
N SER A 76 -6.01 -12.05 -3.41
CA SER A 76 -6.14 -13.01 -4.51
C SER A 76 -7.38 -13.85 -4.33
N LEU A 77 -8.15 -13.99 -5.41
CA LEU A 77 -9.37 -14.81 -5.45
C LEU A 77 -9.61 -15.43 -6.82
N GLU A 78 -10.40 -16.49 -6.82
CA GLU A 78 -10.82 -17.19 -8.03
C GLU A 78 -12.33 -17.01 -8.22
N VAL A 79 -12.72 -16.57 -9.41
CA VAL A 79 -14.11 -16.40 -9.81
C VAL A 79 -14.44 -17.43 -10.88
N PHE A 80 -15.38 -18.31 -10.56
CA PHE A 80 -15.94 -19.26 -11.51
C PHE A 80 -17.22 -18.68 -12.14
N LEU A 81 -17.29 -18.74 -13.47
CA LEU A 81 -18.41 -18.26 -14.28
C LEU A 81 -18.97 -19.43 -15.09
N ASP A 82 -20.29 -19.58 -15.11
CA ASP A 82 -20.98 -20.66 -15.85
C ASP A 82 -22.30 -20.15 -16.46
N SER A 83 -22.46 -20.35 -17.77
CA SER A 83 -23.72 -20.14 -18.51
C SER A 83 -24.24 -21.42 -19.14
N THR A 84 -23.82 -22.60 -18.67
CA THR A 84 -24.18 -23.89 -19.31
C THR A 84 -25.66 -24.22 -19.24
N ALA A 85 -26.37 -23.72 -18.22
CA ALA A 85 -27.80 -23.91 -18.12
C ALA A 85 -28.59 -23.06 -19.15
N THR A 86 -28.08 -21.87 -19.49
CA THR A 86 -28.79 -20.89 -20.32
C THR A 86 -28.25 -20.76 -21.74
N HIS A 87 -27.02 -21.23 -21.98
CA HIS A 87 -26.25 -21.05 -23.21
C HIS A 87 -26.16 -19.56 -23.64
N ASP A 88 -26.26 -18.64 -22.67
CA ASP A 88 -26.21 -17.19 -22.92
C ASP A 88 -24.77 -16.63 -22.86
N ASN A 89 -24.62 -15.34 -23.19
CA ASN A 89 -23.31 -14.65 -23.24
C ASN A 89 -22.91 -13.99 -21.91
N SER A 90 -23.46 -14.46 -20.78
CA SER A 90 -23.14 -13.88 -19.46
C SER A 90 -21.69 -14.09 -19.07
N VAL A 91 -21.07 -15.22 -19.43
CA VAL A 91 -19.64 -15.49 -19.16
C VAL A 91 -18.74 -14.50 -19.88
N GLU A 92 -18.94 -14.33 -21.19
CA GLU A 92 -18.18 -13.37 -22.01
C GLU A 92 -18.34 -11.95 -21.48
N LYS A 93 -19.57 -11.49 -21.25
CA LYS A 93 -19.86 -10.16 -20.68
C LYS A 93 -19.20 -9.94 -19.32
N ALA A 94 -19.22 -10.95 -18.44
CA ALA A 94 -18.59 -10.85 -17.13
C ALA A 94 -17.07 -10.75 -17.26
N VAL A 95 -16.45 -11.51 -18.16
CA VAL A 95 -15.01 -11.40 -18.43
C VAL A 95 -14.66 -10.06 -19.04
N GLU A 96 -15.42 -9.56 -20.02
CA GLU A 96 -15.21 -8.22 -20.59
C GLU A 96 -15.28 -7.14 -19.52
N GLN A 97 -16.26 -7.21 -18.62
CA GLN A 97 -16.35 -6.31 -17.46
C GLN A 97 -15.08 -6.38 -16.60
N LEU A 98 -14.57 -7.58 -16.28
CA LEU A 98 -13.33 -7.72 -15.53
C LEU A 98 -12.12 -7.14 -16.30
N MET A 99 -12.06 -7.32 -17.61
CA MET A 99 -11.02 -6.75 -18.46
C MET A 99 -11.05 -5.22 -18.46
N THR A 100 -12.23 -4.59 -18.38
CA THR A 100 -12.32 -3.12 -18.28
C THR A 100 -11.63 -2.57 -17.03
N ALA A 101 -11.56 -3.33 -15.94
CA ALA A 101 -10.85 -2.93 -14.73
C ALA A 101 -9.32 -2.87 -14.91
N CYS A 102 -8.79 -3.45 -16.00
CA CYS A 102 -7.36 -3.51 -16.29
C CYS A 102 -6.90 -2.45 -17.31
N VAL A 103 -7.82 -1.63 -17.84
CA VAL A 103 -7.54 -0.67 -18.91
C VAL A 103 -7.82 0.75 -18.42
N PRO A 104 -7.01 1.77 -18.78
CA PRO A 104 -7.26 3.15 -18.37
C PRO A 104 -8.65 3.64 -18.76
N THR A 105 -9.31 4.41 -17.88
CA THR A 105 -10.65 4.93 -18.19
C THR A 105 -10.59 6.01 -19.27
N PRO A 106 -11.62 6.17 -20.13
CA PRO A 106 -11.69 7.26 -21.10
C PRO A 106 -11.52 8.64 -20.45
N SER A 107 -12.09 8.82 -19.26
CA SER A 107 -11.95 10.01 -18.42
C SER A 107 -10.49 10.30 -18.03
N SER A 108 -9.73 9.26 -17.66
CA SER A 108 -8.31 9.38 -17.31
C SER A 108 -7.44 9.74 -18.53
N LEU A 109 -7.75 9.15 -19.69
CA LEU A 109 -7.07 9.43 -20.96
C LEU A 109 -7.36 10.86 -21.43
N ALA A 110 -8.60 11.32 -21.34
CA ALA A 110 -8.98 12.69 -21.70
C ALA A 110 -8.25 13.74 -20.85
N ARG A 111 -7.95 13.41 -19.59
CA ARG A 111 -7.14 14.25 -18.67
C ARG A 111 -5.63 14.12 -18.88
N LYS A 112 -5.16 13.26 -19.79
CA LYS A 112 -3.74 12.95 -20.02
C LYS A 112 -3.03 12.41 -18.77
N THR A 113 -3.76 11.72 -17.90
CA THR A 113 -3.21 11.02 -16.74
C THR A 113 -3.80 9.62 -16.73
N PRO A 114 -3.25 8.68 -17.54
CA PRO A 114 -3.79 7.34 -17.66
C PRO A 114 -3.81 6.65 -16.30
N ALA A 115 -4.98 6.17 -15.89
CA ALA A 115 -5.17 5.47 -14.63
C ALA A 115 -6.18 4.34 -14.83
N SER A 116 -5.84 3.15 -14.35
CA SER A 116 -6.76 2.02 -14.32
C SER A 116 -7.88 2.26 -13.31
N PRO A 117 -9.09 1.71 -13.55
CA PRO A 117 -10.17 1.71 -12.59
C PRO A 117 -9.77 1.18 -11.22
N TRP A 118 -10.43 1.73 -10.21
CA TRP A 118 -10.41 1.13 -8.89
C TRP A 118 -11.44 0.01 -8.82
N VAL A 119 -11.14 -0.98 -8.00
CA VAL A 119 -11.95 -2.17 -7.81
C VAL A 119 -12.21 -2.34 -6.32
N ARG A 120 -13.48 -2.46 -5.98
CA ARG A 120 -13.94 -2.86 -4.65
C ARG A 120 -14.45 -4.29 -4.70
N PHE A 121 -13.86 -5.17 -3.92
CA PHE A 121 -14.44 -6.47 -3.59
C PHE A 121 -15.24 -6.36 -2.30
N ASP A 122 -16.48 -6.85 -2.29
CA ASP A 122 -17.33 -6.92 -1.10
C ASP A 122 -17.93 -8.31 -0.98
N TRP A 123 -17.89 -8.90 0.22
CA TRP A 123 -18.61 -10.14 0.50
C TRP A 123 -19.28 -10.13 1.87
N GLY A 124 -20.61 -10.02 1.86
CA GLY A 124 -21.41 -9.98 3.09
C GLY A 124 -21.26 -8.67 3.85
N THR A 125 -21.47 -8.72 5.16
CA THR A 125 -21.51 -7.53 6.03
C THR A 125 -20.23 -7.34 6.84
N SER A 126 -19.23 -8.20 6.67
CA SER A 126 -17.97 -8.08 7.41
C SER A 126 -17.07 -7.03 6.76
N LYS A 127 -16.54 -6.09 7.57
CA LYS A 127 -15.55 -5.12 7.11
C LYS A 127 -14.23 -5.78 6.68
N THR A 128 -13.94 -6.97 7.18
CA THR A 128 -12.72 -7.73 6.85
C THR A 128 -12.75 -8.35 5.45
N THR A 129 -13.92 -8.43 4.83
CA THR A 129 -14.11 -8.99 3.48
C THR A 129 -14.41 -7.91 2.44
N SER A 130 -14.24 -6.63 2.80
CA SER A 130 -14.22 -5.51 1.86
C SER A 130 -12.78 -5.12 1.55
N PHE A 131 -12.47 -4.95 0.27
CA PHE A 131 -11.12 -4.66 -0.20
C PHE A 131 -11.17 -3.65 -1.35
N ASP A 132 -10.50 -2.52 -1.18
CA ASP A 132 -10.37 -1.47 -2.18
C ASP A 132 -8.96 -1.49 -2.78
N GLY A 133 -8.88 -1.49 -4.10
CA GLY A 133 -7.60 -1.57 -4.77
C GLY A 133 -7.65 -1.37 -6.26
N VAL A 134 -6.54 -1.67 -6.91
CA VAL A 134 -6.42 -1.75 -8.37
C VAL A 134 -6.17 -3.19 -8.79
N MET A 135 -6.69 -3.59 -9.95
CA MET A 135 -6.42 -4.91 -10.50
C MET A 135 -4.96 -4.98 -10.95
N SER A 136 -4.13 -5.76 -10.27
CA SER A 136 -2.72 -5.95 -10.64
C SER A 136 -2.55 -7.09 -11.63
N ASN A 137 -3.42 -8.11 -11.57
CA ASN A 137 -3.42 -9.21 -12.54
C ASN A 137 -4.82 -9.81 -12.71
N LEU A 138 -5.18 -10.10 -13.96
CA LEU A 138 -6.35 -10.88 -14.33
C LEU A 138 -5.92 -11.97 -15.31
N SER A 139 -6.13 -13.23 -14.93
CA SER A 139 -5.92 -14.38 -15.81
C SER A 139 -7.24 -15.11 -16.00
N VAL A 140 -7.61 -15.41 -17.24
CA VAL A 140 -8.88 -16.06 -17.57
C VAL A 140 -8.59 -17.35 -18.33
N SER A 141 -9.12 -18.45 -17.82
CA SER A 141 -9.10 -19.76 -18.47
C SER A 141 -10.52 -20.14 -18.88
N TYR A 142 -10.79 -20.07 -20.18
CA TYR A 142 -12.07 -20.51 -20.74
C TYR A 142 -12.10 -22.03 -20.84
N THR A 143 -13.23 -22.61 -20.44
CA THR A 143 -13.49 -24.05 -20.53
C THR A 143 -14.91 -24.25 -21.01
N LEU A 144 -15.17 -25.33 -21.75
CA LEU A 144 -16.48 -25.65 -22.32
C LEU A 144 -17.05 -24.53 -23.21
N PHE A 145 -17.22 -24.86 -24.49
CA PHE A 145 -17.69 -23.92 -25.50
C PHE A 145 -19.00 -24.44 -26.08
N ASP A 146 -19.85 -23.50 -26.49
CA ASP A 146 -21.00 -23.80 -27.31
C ASP A 146 -20.56 -24.11 -28.75
N VAL A 147 -21.47 -24.60 -29.58
CA VAL A 147 -21.20 -25.02 -30.97
C VAL A 147 -20.75 -23.87 -31.87
N ASP A 148 -21.07 -22.64 -31.51
CA ASP A 148 -20.65 -21.41 -32.18
C ASP A 148 -19.28 -20.89 -31.70
N GLY A 149 -18.63 -21.59 -30.76
CA GLY A 149 -17.33 -21.21 -30.19
C GLY A 149 -17.42 -20.26 -29.00
N LYS A 150 -18.63 -19.92 -28.55
CA LYS A 150 -18.85 -19.06 -27.38
C LYS A 150 -18.46 -19.76 -26.07
N PRO A 151 -17.72 -19.09 -25.18
CA PRO A 151 -17.36 -19.70 -23.90
C PRO A 151 -18.58 -19.81 -22.98
N LEU A 152 -18.86 -21.03 -22.50
CA LEU A 152 -19.92 -21.31 -21.53
C LEU A 152 -19.40 -21.44 -20.09
N ARG A 153 -18.09 -21.62 -19.90
CA ARG A 153 -17.46 -21.51 -18.58
C ARG A 153 -16.14 -20.75 -18.65
N ALA A 154 -15.83 -20.07 -17.56
CA ALA A 154 -14.53 -19.46 -17.36
C ALA A 154 -14.12 -19.52 -15.90
N THR A 155 -12.83 -19.71 -15.67
CA THR A 155 -12.20 -19.53 -14.37
C THR A 155 -11.30 -18.32 -14.44
N CYS A 156 -11.60 -17.30 -13.64
CA CYS A 156 -10.86 -16.05 -13.58
C CYS A 156 -10.05 -15.99 -12.29
N SER A 157 -8.73 -15.89 -12.39
CA SER A 157 -7.82 -15.64 -11.27
C SER A 157 -7.52 -14.15 -11.19
N LEU A 158 -7.97 -13.52 -10.10
CA LEU A 158 -7.83 -12.09 -9.86
C LEU A 158 -6.78 -11.84 -8.78
N SER A 159 -5.91 -10.87 -9.01
CA SER A 159 -5.04 -10.26 -8.00
C SER A 159 -5.34 -8.77 -7.93
N ILE A 160 -5.70 -8.31 -6.73
CA ILE A 160 -6.02 -6.91 -6.44
C ILE A 160 -5.00 -6.41 -5.44
N GLU A 161 -4.37 -5.28 -5.74
CA GLU A 161 -3.43 -4.62 -4.85
C GLU A 161 -4.09 -3.40 -4.20
N GLU A 162 -3.87 -3.22 -2.90
CA GLU A 162 -4.48 -2.15 -2.14
C GLU A 162 -4.10 -0.78 -2.70
N ALA A 163 -5.12 0.01 -2.98
CA ALA A 163 -4.99 1.41 -3.33
C ALA A 163 -5.47 2.21 -2.12
N SER A 164 -4.55 2.47 -1.20
CA SER A 164 -4.84 3.26 0.00
C SER A 164 -5.01 4.72 -0.36
N VAL A 165 -6.06 5.34 0.17
CA VAL A 165 -6.11 6.78 0.34
C VAL A 165 -5.51 7.08 1.70
N ASP A 166 -4.19 7.25 1.78
CA ASP A 166 -3.66 7.91 2.97
C ASP A 166 -4.24 9.32 3.03
N PRO A 167 -4.78 9.76 4.18
CA PRO A 167 -5.22 11.14 4.32
C PRO A 167 -4.09 12.07 3.90
N ALA A 168 -4.38 13.06 3.05
CA ALA A 168 -3.41 14.08 2.68
C ALA A 168 -2.83 14.71 3.97
N GLY A 169 -1.61 14.31 4.31
CA GLY A 169 -0.99 14.61 5.61
C GLY A 169 -0.05 13.52 6.14
N GLN A 170 -0.20 12.26 5.71
CA GLN A 170 0.84 11.25 5.88
C GLN A 170 1.45 10.96 4.52
N ASN A 171 2.45 11.75 4.17
CA ASN A 171 3.51 11.28 3.28
C ASN A 171 4.35 10.34 4.16
N PRO A 172 4.25 9.00 4.03
CA PRO A 172 5.23 8.14 4.66
C PRO A 172 6.46 8.25 3.76
N THR A 173 7.18 9.37 3.88
CA THR A 173 8.55 9.45 3.38
C THR A 173 9.34 8.49 4.27
N SER A 174 9.27 7.21 3.95
CA SER A 174 10.28 6.24 4.31
C SER A 174 11.63 6.86 3.96
N GLY A 175 12.31 7.35 4.99
CA GLY A 175 13.70 7.80 4.97
C GLY A 175 14.15 8.47 3.68
N SER A 176 13.67 9.69 3.41
CA SER A 176 14.58 10.60 2.70
C SER A 176 15.84 10.67 3.55
N ARG A 177 16.97 10.39 2.90
CA ARG A 177 18.32 10.26 3.44
C ARG A 177 18.92 11.61 3.89
N GLU A 178 18.07 12.42 4.50
CA GLU A 178 18.29 13.70 5.16
C GLU A 178 17.21 13.86 6.24
N ALA A 179 17.04 12.85 7.10
CA ALA A 179 16.12 12.96 8.23
C ALA A 179 16.73 13.90 9.29
N ARG A 180 16.61 15.22 9.06
CA ARG A 180 16.84 16.22 10.10
C ARG A 180 15.82 15.97 11.21
N ARG A 181 16.28 15.40 12.32
CA ARG A 181 15.44 15.09 13.47
C ARG A 181 15.44 16.30 14.40
N THR A 182 14.28 16.75 14.86
CA THR A 182 14.22 17.86 15.82
C THR A 182 14.12 17.30 17.24
N HIS A 183 15.03 17.70 18.12
CA HIS A 183 15.05 17.33 19.54
C HIS A 183 14.69 18.54 20.40
N ARG A 184 13.70 18.40 21.27
CA ARG A 184 13.37 19.45 22.25
C ARG A 184 14.23 19.25 23.50
N VAL A 185 15.05 20.25 23.80
CA VAL A 185 15.97 20.25 24.95
C VAL A 185 15.17 20.11 26.24
N VAL A 186 15.52 19.11 27.05
CA VAL A 186 15.02 18.91 28.41
C VAL A 186 16.14 19.28 29.39
N ALA A 187 15.78 19.65 30.62
CA ALA A 187 16.76 19.94 31.66
C ALA A 187 17.69 18.74 31.86
N GLY A 188 19.01 18.97 31.72
CA GLY A 188 20.04 17.93 31.80
C GLY A 188 20.56 17.41 30.46
N ASP A 189 20.04 17.88 29.32
CA ASP A 189 20.60 17.59 28.01
C ASP A 189 21.90 18.40 27.75
N SER A 190 22.84 17.77 27.03
CA SER A 190 24.03 18.41 26.47
C SER A 190 24.23 17.94 25.02
N LEU A 191 24.91 18.72 24.19
CA LEU A 191 25.14 18.34 22.79
C LEU A 191 25.93 17.02 22.65
N PRO A 192 26.97 16.74 23.47
CA PRO A 192 27.64 15.44 23.44
C PRO A 192 26.74 14.26 23.83
N LEU A 193 25.83 14.45 24.79
CA LEU A 193 24.87 13.42 25.17
C LEU A 193 23.87 13.16 24.04
N LEU A 194 23.42 14.22 23.37
CA LEU A 194 22.50 14.14 22.24
C LEU A 194 23.18 13.47 21.03
N ALA A 195 24.43 13.83 20.74
CA ALA A 195 25.23 13.21 19.68
C ALA A 195 25.50 11.72 19.95
N TRP A 196 25.80 11.34 21.20
CA TRP A 196 25.95 9.93 21.56
C TRP A 196 24.65 9.15 21.42
N ARG A 197 23.50 9.75 21.77
CA ARG A 197 22.18 9.11 21.61
C ARG A 197 21.77 8.94 20.16
N GLU A 198 22.05 9.92 19.31
CA GLU A 198 21.56 9.96 17.93
C GLU A 198 22.56 9.33 16.93
N TYR A 199 23.86 9.46 17.17
CA TYR A 199 24.92 8.98 16.27
C TYR A 199 25.77 7.84 16.86
N GLY A 200 25.65 7.55 18.16
CA GLY A 200 26.54 6.62 18.85
C GLY A 200 27.95 7.17 19.13
N ASP A 201 28.24 8.39 18.67
CA ASP A 201 29.51 9.08 18.83
C ASP A 201 29.31 10.43 19.52
N ALA A 202 29.80 10.53 20.76
CA ALA A 202 29.71 11.74 21.54
C ALA A 202 30.52 12.90 20.93
N THR A 203 31.51 12.63 20.07
CA THR A 203 32.39 13.65 19.45
C THR A 203 31.76 14.36 18.25
N ALA A 204 30.68 13.79 17.69
CA ALA A 204 29.90 14.36 16.59
C ALA A 204 28.95 15.50 17.02
N TRP A 205 29.10 16.02 18.24
CA TRP A 205 28.29 17.12 18.77
C TRP A 205 28.46 18.43 18.02
N ARG A 206 29.61 18.63 17.36
CA ARG A 206 29.91 19.84 16.57
C ARG A 206 28.93 20.02 15.41
N THR A 207 28.53 18.92 14.77
CA THR A 207 27.52 18.92 13.71
C THR A 207 26.18 19.48 14.19
N ILE A 208 25.79 19.13 15.42
CA ILE A 208 24.56 19.63 16.05
C ILE A 208 24.75 21.10 16.48
N ALA A 209 25.93 21.48 16.96
CA ALA A 209 26.23 22.86 17.35
C ALA A 209 26.17 23.82 16.14
N GLU A 210 26.83 23.45 15.04
CA GLU A 210 26.87 24.23 13.80
C GLU A 210 25.49 24.36 13.15
N ALA A 211 24.70 23.29 13.15
CA ALA A 211 23.34 23.32 12.60
C ALA A 211 22.36 24.19 13.40
N ASN A 212 22.67 24.54 14.64
CA ASN A 212 21.78 25.28 15.55
C ASN A 212 22.35 26.59 16.08
N ASP A 213 23.54 27.00 15.63
CA ASP A 213 24.23 28.19 16.11
C ASP A 213 24.34 28.20 17.65
N VAL A 214 24.92 27.13 18.19
CA VAL A 214 25.12 26.94 19.63
C VAL A 214 26.60 27.08 19.97
N ASP A 215 26.95 28.17 20.63
CA ASP A 215 28.32 28.46 21.05
C ASP A 215 28.78 27.64 22.27
N ASP A 216 27.89 27.40 23.24
CA ASP A 216 28.18 26.61 24.44
C ASP A 216 27.50 25.23 24.37
N PRO A 217 28.26 24.15 24.10
CA PRO A 217 27.70 22.80 23.93
C PRO A 217 27.21 22.15 25.24
N MET A 218 27.54 22.75 26.40
CA MET A 218 27.19 22.24 27.72
C MET A 218 26.01 22.97 28.35
N GLN A 219 25.58 24.11 27.78
CA GLN A 219 24.46 24.90 28.29
C GLN A 219 23.37 25.05 27.22
N LEU A 220 22.47 24.08 27.20
CA LEU A 220 21.27 24.13 26.38
C LEU A 220 20.10 24.71 27.16
N ILE A 221 19.38 25.67 26.58
CA ILE A 221 18.19 26.28 27.19
C ILE A 221 17.05 25.26 27.12
N PRO A 222 16.50 24.78 28.26
CA PRO A 222 15.39 23.83 28.25
C PRO A 222 14.17 24.42 27.53
N GLY A 223 13.55 23.60 26.68
CA GLY A 223 12.42 23.99 25.84
C GLY A 223 12.80 24.50 24.45
N ARG A 224 14.09 24.75 24.16
CA ARG A 224 14.58 25.04 22.81
C ARG A 224 14.51 23.79 21.93
N GLU A 225 14.16 23.95 20.67
CA GLU A 225 14.24 22.88 19.68
C GLU A 225 15.58 22.93 18.95
N LEU A 226 16.25 21.78 18.84
CA LEU A 226 17.52 21.61 18.15
C LEU A 226 17.33 20.69 16.95
N VAL A 227 17.86 21.09 15.81
CA VAL A 227 17.96 20.28 14.60
C VAL A 227 19.17 19.35 14.73
N VAL A 228 18.95 18.05 14.63
CA VAL A 228 19.98 17.01 14.63
C VAL A 228 20.13 16.51 13.19
N PRO A 229 21.21 16.89 12.47
CA PRO A 229 21.44 16.47 11.08
C PRO A 229 21.69 14.97 10.92
N GLY A 230 21.71 14.45 9.70
CA GLY A 230 22.15 13.06 9.46
C GLY A 230 23.68 12.97 9.44
N LEU A 231 24.27 11.83 9.84
CA LEU A 231 25.73 11.66 9.91
C LEU A 231 26.45 11.89 8.56
N GLU A 232 25.74 11.77 7.44
CA GLU A 232 26.30 11.92 6.09
C GLU A 232 26.48 13.36 5.60
N ASP A 233 25.96 14.36 6.32
CA ASP A 233 26.20 15.79 6.04
C ASP A 233 27.67 16.23 6.32
N HIS A 234 28.53 15.30 6.76
CA HIS A 234 29.88 15.58 7.24
C HIS A 234 31.01 14.94 6.40
N ALA A 235 30.76 14.54 5.16
CA ALA A 235 31.87 14.21 4.25
C ALA A 235 32.69 15.49 3.98
N PRO A 236 33.99 15.56 4.32
CA PRO A 236 34.79 16.73 4.01
C PRO A 236 34.93 16.89 2.49
N GLU A 237 34.48 18.02 1.94
CA GLU A 237 34.95 18.48 0.64
C GLU A 237 36.46 18.73 0.74
N GLY A 238 37.26 17.87 0.13
CA GLY A 238 38.69 18.10 -0.07
C GLY A 238 39.54 16.83 -0.09
N GLY A 239 39.93 16.37 -1.28
CA GLY A 239 40.76 15.18 -1.40
C GLY A 239 41.33 14.79 -2.77
N ARG A 240 41.46 15.70 -3.74
CA ARG A 240 42.60 15.81 -4.68
C ARG A 240 42.50 17.04 -5.56
#